data_AF-A0A2W6UT66-F1
#
_entry.id   AF-A0A2W6UT66-F1
#
_cell.length_a   1.000
_cell.length_b   1.000
_cell.length_c   1.000
_cell.angle_alpha   90.00
_cell.angle_beta   90.00
_cell.angle_gamma   90.00
#
_symmetry.space_group_name_H-M   'P 1'
#
loop_
_entity.id
_entity.type
_entity.pdbx_description
1 polymer ?
#
loop_
_entity_poly.entity_id
_entity_poly.type
_entity_poly.pdbx_seq_one_letter_code
_entity_poly.pdbx_strand_id
1 'polypeptide(L)'
;LIGVMAMHAFFGISIMMSTGLFVAEWFGSMGRTWGELPLADQYTGGGVAWSIGEIPTLILAITVAIQWSRSDERLQRRADRQADRTNDAELEQYNAQLQALADRDARARR
;
A
#
# COMPACT_ATOMS: atom_id res chain seq x y z
N LEU A 1 11.50 3.30 -1.77
CA LEU A 1 10.61 2.17 -2.11
C LEU A 1 9.68 2.51 -3.28
N ILE A 2 8.84 3.55 -3.18
CA ILE A 2 7.90 3.92 -4.27
C ILE A 2 8.60 4.13 -5.62
N GLY A 3 9.76 4.81 -5.66
CA GLY A 3 10.52 5.00 -6.90
C GLY A 3 11.09 3.70 -7.51
N VAL A 4 11.38 2.69 -6.69
CA VAL A 4 11.89 1.38 -7.17
C VAL A 4 10.74 0.57 -7.77
N MET A 5 9.55 0.61 -7.16
CA MET A 5 8.35 -0.04 -7.68
C MET A 5 7.93 0.56 -9.02
N ALA A 6 7.90 1.90 -9.11
CA ALA A 6 7.64 2.59 -10.37
C ALA A 6 8.64 2.17 -11.45
N MET A 7 9.95 2.15 -11.15
CA MET A 7 10.97 1.70 -12.10
C MET A 7 10.74 0.25 -12.56
N HIS A 8 10.40 -0.66 -11.65
CA HIS A 8 10.19 -2.08 -11.94
C HIS A 8 8.96 -2.32 -12.84
N ALA A 9 7.86 -1.59 -12.56
CA ALA A 9 6.70 -1.57 -13.43
C ALA A 9 7.06 -1.03 -14.83
N PHE A 10 7.77 0.09 -14.92
CA PHE A 10 8.21 0.64 -16.20
C PHE A 10 9.12 -0.32 -16.98
N PHE A 11 9.99 -1.06 -16.30
CA PHE A 11 10.82 -2.10 -16.92
C PHE A 11 9.96 -3.16 -17.62
N GLY A 12 8.99 -3.77 -16.93
CA GLY A 12 8.09 -4.76 -17.53
C GLY A 12 7.29 -4.19 -18.71
N ILE A 13 6.72 -2.99 -18.56
CA ILE A 13 5.99 -2.30 -19.65
C ILE A 13 6.90 -2.06 -20.86
N SER A 14 8.14 -1.61 -20.64
CA SER A 14 9.06 -1.33 -21.75
C SER A 14 9.36 -2.58 -22.58
N ILE A 15 9.41 -3.76 -21.94
CA ILE A 15 9.56 -5.04 -22.64
C ILE A 15 8.31 -5.34 -23.47
N MET A 16 7.12 -5.15 -22.87
CA MET A 16 5.83 -5.39 -23.52
C MET A 16 5.57 -4.45 -24.71
N MET A 17 6.01 -3.20 -24.62
CA MET A 17 5.86 -2.20 -25.69
C MET A 17 6.97 -2.27 -26.75
N SER A 18 8.02 -3.07 -26.53
CA SER A 18 9.08 -3.24 -27.50
C SER A 18 8.55 -3.95 -28.75
N THR A 19 8.86 -3.39 -29.91
CA THR A 19 8.57 -4.00 -31.22
C THR A 19 9.72 -4.90 -31.69
N GLY A 20 10.91 -4.75 -31.11
CA GLY A 20 12.09 -5.55 -31.41
C GLY A 20 12.22 -6.75 -30.47
N LEU A 21 12.70 -7.86 -31.02
CA LEU A 21 13.01 -9.06 -30.24
C LEU A 21 14.34 -8.88 -29.51
N PHE A 22 14.31 -8.93 -28.18
CA PHE A 22 15.50 -9.01 -27.36
C PHE A 22 16.13 -10.38 -27.52
N VAL A 23 17.47 -10.40 -27.54
CA VAL A 23 18.26 -11.63 -27.67
C VAL A 23 17.83 -12.47 -28.89
N ALA A 24 17.60 -11.80 -30.03
CA ALA A 24 17.08 -12.45 -31.25
C ALA A 24 17.93 -13.64 -31.71
N GLU A 25 19.26 -13.58 -31.54
CA GLU A 25 20.17 -14.71 -31.84
C GLU A 25 19.88 -15.94 -30.96
N TRP A 26 19.53 -15.75 -29.69
CA TRP A 26 19.17 -16.85 -28.80
C TRP A 26 17.83 -17.49 -29.21
N PHE A 27 16.81 -16.68 -29.49
CA PHE A 27 15.54 -17.20 -29.98
C PHE A 27 15.67 -17.92 -31.33
N GLY A 28 16.51 -17.40 -32.23
CA GLY A 28 16.80 -18.03 -33.51
C GLY A 28 17.58 -19.34 -33.38
N SER A 29 18.63 -19.37 -32.55
CA SER A 29 19.46 -20.56 -32.33
C SER A 29 18.75 -21.68 -31.59
N MET A 30 17.73 -21.36 -30.77
CA MET A 30 16.89 -22.38 -30.15
C MET A 30 16.15 -23.27 -31.16
N GLY A 31 15.86 -22.76 -32.36
CA GLY A 31 15.15 -23.51 -33.40
C GLY A 31 13.79 -24.05 -32.96
N ARG A 32 13.15 -23.43 -31.96
CA ARG A 32 11.92 -23.98 -31.37
C ARG A 32 10.76 -23.95 -32.36
N THR A 33 10.12 -25.10 -32.53
CA THR A 33 8.91 -25.29 -33.36
C THR A 33 7.63 -25.32 -32.53
N TRP A 34 7.75 -25.17 -31.21
CA TRP A 34 6.66 -25.24 -30.25
C TRP A 34 6.54 -23.91 -29.49
N GLY A 35 5.36 -23.66 -28.91
CA GLY A 35 5.06 -22.45 -28.14
C GLY A 35 4.70 -21.24 -29.01
N GLU A 36 4.50 -20.09 -28.38
CA GLU A 36 4.13 -18.85 -29.06
C GLU A 36 5.27 -18.26 -29.89
N LEU A 37 5.01 -17.30 -30.77
CA LEU A 37 6.09 -16.58 -31.46
C LEU A 37 7.01 -15.86 -30.45
N PRO A 38 8.33 -15.75 -30.71
CA PRO A 38 9.28 -15.11 -29.78
C PRO A 38 8.87 -13.73 -29.27
N LEU A 39 8.21 -12.92 -30.12
CA LEU A 39 7.76 -11.58 -29.71
C LEU A 39 6.57 -11.63 -28.73
N ALA A 40 5.67 -12.61 -28.87
CA ALA A 40 4.56 -12.82 -27.95
C ALA A 40 5.04 -13.41 -26.60
N ASP A 41 6.02 -14.30 -26.67
CA ASP A 41 6.72 -14.83 -25.50
C ASP A 41 7.44 -13.72 -24.71
N GLN A 42 8.11 -12.79 -25.42
CA GLN A 42 8.70 -11.60 -24.80
C GLN A 42 7.65 -10.68 -24.16
N TYR A 43 6.51 -10.44 -24.83
CA TYR A 43 5.42 -9.66 -24.26
C TYR A 43 4.93 -10.29 -22.94
N THR A 44 4.69 -11.59 -22.94
CA THR A 44 4.29 -12.35 -21.75
C THR A 44 5.36 -12.27 -20.67
N GLY A 45 6.63 -12.42 -21.04
CA GLY A 45 7.77 -12.27 -20.14
C GLY A 45 7.85 -10.89 -19.49
N GLY A 46 7.57 -9.81 -20.22
CA GLY A 46 7.46 -8.45 -19.67
C GLY A 46 6.31 -8.31 -18.67
N GLY A 47 5.15 -8.90 -18.97
CA GLY A 47 4.02 -8.96 -18.05
C GLY A 47 4.35 -9.73 -16.77
N VAL A 48 5.02 -10.88 -16.88
CA VAL A 48 5.48 -11.68 -15.73
C VAL A 48 6.52 -10.92 -14.91
N ALA A 49 7.49 -10.28 -15.57
CA ALA A 49 8.56 -9.52 -14.92
C ALA A 49 8.01 -8.40 -14.01
N TRP A 50 6.94 -7.72 -14.43
CA TRP A 50 6.22 -6.74 -13.61
C TRP A 50 5.35 -7.41 -12.52
N SER A 51 4.63 -8.48 -12.86
CA SER A 51 3.46 -8.92 -12.07
C SER A 51 3.87 -9.65 -10.81
N ILE A 52 4.99 -10.36 -10.88
CA ILE A 52 5.58 -11.10 -9.76
C ILE A 52 5.86 -10.18 -8.57
N GLY A 53 6.26 -8.93 -8.82
CA GLY A 53 6.54 -7.96 -7.75
C GLY A 53 5.29 -7.21 -7.28
N GLU A 54 4.51 -6.67 -8.22
CA GLU A 54 3.46 -5.70 -7.91
C GLU A 54 2.17 -6.35 -7.39
N ILE A 55 1.73 -7.48 -7.97
CA ILE A 55 0.46 -8.11 -7.59
C ILE A 55 0.49 -8.60 -6.13
N PRO A 56 1.49 -9.37 -5.66
CA PRO A 56 1.55 -9.78 -4.26
C PRO A 56 1.66 -8.60 -3.30
N THR A 57 2.39 -7.55 -3.69
CA THR A 57 2.54 -6.33 -2.87
C THR A 57 1.20 -5.60 -2.73
N LEU A 58 0.43 -5.48 -3.82
CA LEU A 58 -0.89 -4.87 -3.78
C LEU A 58 -1.86 -5.68 -2.91
N ILE A 59 -1.85 -7.01 -3.03
CA ILE A 59 -2.66 -7.91 -2.18
C ILE A 59 -2.30 -7.71 -0.71
N LEU A 60 -1.01 -7.65 -0.39
CA LEU A 60 -0.55 -7.41 0.98
C LEU A 60 -0.99 -6.03 1.49
N ALA A 61 -0.85 -4.98 0.69
CA ALA A 61 -1.27 -3.63 1.05
C ALA A 61 -2.78 -3.56 1.36
N ILE A 62 -3.62 -4.16 0.51
CA ILE A 62 -5.08 -4.25 0.74
C ILE A 62 -5.37 -5.04 2.01
N THR A 63 -4.69 -6.16 2.20
CA THR A 63 -4.87 -7.02 3.38
C THR A 63 -4.54 -6.27 4.67
N VAL A 64 -3.43 -5.54 4.70
CA VAL A 64 -3.02 -4.71 5.84
C VAL A 64 -4.02 -3.58 6.07
N ALA A 65 -4.50 -2.91 5.03
CA ALA A 65 -5.52 -1.87 5.15
C ALA A 65 -6.83 -2.39 5.77
N ILE A 66 -7.28 -3.58 5.37
CA ILE A 66 -8.46 -4.24 5.95
C ILE A 66 -8.20 -4.62 7.42
N GLN A 67 -7.03 -5.17 7.72
CA GLN A 67 -6.66 -5.54 9.09
C GLN A 67 -6.62 -4.32 10.00
N TRP A 68 -6.03 -3.22 9.53
CA TRP A 68 -5.97 -1.96 10.25
C TRP A 68 -7.37 -1.39 10.51
N SER A 69 -8.21 -1.30 9.48
CA SER A 69 -9.60 -0.83 9.62
C SER A 69 -10.40 -1.64 10.66
N ARG A 70 -10.26 -2.97 10.65
CA ARG A 70 -10.92 -3.84 11.64
C ARG A 70 -10.37 -3.67 13.05
N SER A 71 -9.07 -3.42 13.18
CA SER A 71 -8.43 -3.20 14.48
C SER A 71 -8.92 -1.89 15.10
N ASP A 72 -8.93 -0.82 14.31
CA ASP A 72 -9.41 0.50 14.74
C ASP A 72 -10.89 0.45 15.14
N GLU A 73 -11.73 -0.23 14.35
CA GLU A 73 -13.15 -0.39 14.68
C GLU A 73 -13.37 -1.16 16.00
N ARG A 74 -12.48 -2.10 16.36
CA ARG A 74 -12.56 -2.81 17.64
C ARG A 74 -12.13 -1.93 18.80
N LEU A 75 -11.11 -1.09 18.60
CA LEU A 75 -10.61 -0.15 19.61
C LEU A 75 -11.65 0.94 19.88
N GLN A 76 -12.22 1.54 18.84
CA GLN A 76 -13.29 2.54 18.94
C GLN A 76 -14.48 1.99 19.73
N ARG A 77 -15.02 0.83 19.34
CA ARG A 77 -16.12 0.19 20.10
C ARG A 77 -15.79 -0.11 21.56
N ARG A 78 -14.51 -0.34 21.92
CA ARG A 78 -14.10 -0.54 23.32
C ARG A 78 -14.09 0.78 24.08
N ALA A 79 -13.56 1.84 23.46
CA ALA A 79 -13.56 3.18 24.00
C ALA A 79 -14.99 3.70 24.21
N ASP A 80 -15.86 3.55 23.21
CA ASP A 80 -17.28 3.98 23.29
C ASP A 80 -17.99 3.29 24.47
N ARG A 81 -17.83 1.97 24.62
CA ARG A 81 -18.43 1.23 25.75
C ARG A 81 -17.86 1.62 27.11
N GLN A 82 -16.59 2.06 27.17
CA GLN A 82 -16.01 2.56 28.42
C GLN A 82 -16.61 3.93 28.74
N ALA A 83 -16.67 4.82 27.76
CA ALA A 83 -17.27 6.15 27.86
C ALA A 83 -18.73 6.07 28.36
N ASP A 84 -19.55 5.22 27.74
CA ASP A 84 -20.94 4.95 28.15
C ASP A 84 -21.06 4.47 29.61
N ARG A 85 -20.11 3.65 30.10
CA ARG A 85 -20.11 3.14 31.48
C ARG A 85 -19.66 4.19 32.49
N THR A 86 -18.75 5.07 32.08
CA THR A 86 -18.18 6.09 32.94
C THR A 86 -18.88 7.43 32.83
N ASN A 87 -19.96 7.55 32.04
CA ASN A 87 -20.60 8.83 31.71
C ASN A 87 -19.56 9.87 31.24
N ASP A 88 -18.69 9.50 30.31
CA ASP A 88 -17.67 10.40 29.76
C ASP A 88 -16.70 11.03 30.79
N ALA A 89 -16.49 10.41 31.96
CA ALA A 89 -15.62 10.95 33.02
C ALA A 89 -14.19 11.29 32.55
N GLU A 90 -13.63 10.54 31.59
CA GLU A 90 -12.33 10.87 30.98
C GLU A 90 -12.40 12.19 30.19
N LEU A 91 -13.48 12.42 29.46
CA LEU A 91 -13.71 13.65 28.69
C LEU A 91 -13.89 14.84 29.64
N GLU A 92 -14.63 14.65 30.73
CA GLU A 92 -14.81 15.67 31.77
C GLU A 92 -13.49 16.04 32.43
N GLN A 93 -12.67 15.06 32.82
CA GLN A 93 -11.34 15.32 33.39
C GLN A 93 -10.43 16.07 32.39
N TYR A 94 -10.45 15.66 31.13
CA TYR A 94 -9.67 16.32 30.09
C TYR A 94 -10.10 17.78 29.90
N ASN A 95 -11.40 18.04 29.84
CA ASN A 95 -11.95 19.40 29.76
C ASN A 95 -11.57 20.24 30.99
N ALA A 96 -11.62 19.67 32.20
CA ALA A 96 -11.21 20.37 33.42
C ALA A 96 -9.72 20.76 33.40
N GLN A 97 -8.84 19.91 32.87
CA GLN A 97 -7.42 20.23 32.70
C GLN A 97 -7.20 21.36 31.68
N LEU A 98 -7.90 21.33 30.54
CA LEU A 98 -7.85 22.41 29.55
C LEU A 98 -8.33 23.74 30.13
N GLN A 99 -9.38 23.71 30.95
CA GLN A 99 -9.93 24.89 31.61
C GLN A 99 -8.94 25.47 32.63
N ALA A 100 -8.28 24.61 33.42
CA ALA A 100 -7.23 25.03 34.35
C ALA A 100 -6.02 25.68 33.65
N LEU A 101 -5.64 25.17 32.47
CA LEU A 101 -4.62 25.78 31.62
C LEU A 101 -5.05 27.15 31.10
N ALA A 102 -6.27 27.26 30.56
CA ALA A 102 -6.82 28.53 30.08
C ALA A 102 -6.89 29.59 31.19
N ASP A 103 -7.29 29.21 32.41
CA ASP A 103 -7.34 30.10 33.57
C ASP A 103 -5.94 30.56 34.00
N ARG A 104 -4.92 29.69 33.93
CA ARG A 104 -3.52 30.08 34.19
C ARG A 104 -3.03 31.11 33.18
N ASP A 105 -3.31 30.91 31.89
CA ASP A 105 -2.93 31.85 30.83
C ASP A 105 -3.65 33.20 30.98
N ALA A 106 -4.94 33.18 31.30
CA ALA A 106 -5.72 34.39 31.54
C ALA A 106 -5.18 35.20 32.74
N ARG A 107 -4.75 34.52 33.81
CA ARG A 107 -4.08 35.14 34.96
C ARG A 107 -2.70 35.70 34.61
N ALA A 108 -1.95 35.04 33.74
CA ALA A 108 -0.63 35.52 33.32
C ALA A 108 -0.68 36.71 32.34
N ARG A 109 -1.83 36.92 31.66
CA ARG A 109 -2.06 38.05 30.74
C ARG A 109 -2.66 39.31 31.40
N ARG A 110 -3.10 39.21 32.66
CA ARG A 110 -3.56 40.34 33.48
C ARG A 110 -2.41 40.88 34.30
#